data_AF-A0A7D6CQQ0-F1
#
_entry.id   AF-A0A7D6CQQ0-F1
#
_cell.length_a   1.000
_cell.length_b   1.000
_cell.length_c   1.000
_cell.angle_alpha   90.00
_cell.angle_beta   90.00
_cell.angle_gamma   90.00
#
_symmetry.space_group_name_H-M   'P 1'
#
loop_
_entity.id
_entity.type
_entity.pdbx_description
1 polymer ?
#
loop_
_entity_poly.entity_id
_entity_poly.type
_entity_poly.pdbx_seq_one_letter_code
_entity_poly.pdbx_strand_id
1 'polypeptide(L)' 'MTQTLEISDDLKERLDNHCEEGQSPEELVEELVAMYETEGAFLQEGYSE' A
#
# COMPACT_ATOMS: atom_id res chain seq x y z
N MET A 1 5.34 -5.78 -16.64
CA MET A 1 5.61 -4.36 -16.92
C MET A 1 5.69 -3.68 -15.58
N THR A 2 6.79 -3.02 -15.25
CA THR A 2 6.89 -2.24 -14.01
C THR A 2 6.44 -0.81 -14.27
N GLN A 3 5.76 -0.22 -13.30
CA GLN A 3 5.35 1.18 -13.34
C GLN A 3 6.15 1.96 -12.31
N THR A 4 6.45 3.22 -12.59
CA THR A 4 7.14 4.11 -11.65
C THR A 4 6.12 5.02 -10.98
N LEU A 5 6.16 5.08 -9.65
CA LEU A 5 5.37 6.00 -8.84
C LEU A 5 6.29 7.05 -8.24
N GLU A 6 6.01 8.33 -8.51
CA GLU A 6 6.71 9.44 -7.84
C GLU A 6 6.05 9.72 -6.49
N ILE A 7 6.85 9.73 -5.43
CA ILE A 7 6.40 9.97 -4.06
C ILE A 7 7.27 11.02 -3.38
N SER A 8 6.70 11.69 -2.37
CA SER A 8 7.47 12.62 -1.54
C SER A 8 8.49 11.88 -0.67
N ASP A 9 9.56 12.58 -0.30
CA ASP A 9 10.63 12.05 0.57
C ASP A 9 10.08 11.55 1.92
N ASP A 10 9.13 12.29 2.50
CA ASP A 10 8.38 11.89 3.72
C ASP A 10 7.70 10.52 3.56
N LEU A 11 7.00 10.31 2.43
CA LEU A 11 6.33 9.04 2.18
C LEU A 11 7.36 7.92 1.97
N LYS A 12 8.49 8.20 1.31
CA LYS A 12 9.57 7.22 1.14
C LYS A 12 10.19 6.83 2.47
N GLU A 13 10.41 7.77 3.39
CA GLU A 13 10.93 7.52 4.73
C GLU A 13 9.94 6.69 5.56
N ARG A 14 8.64 6.99 5.47
CA ARG A 14 7.60 6.19 6.13
C ARG A 14 7.58 4.76 5.62
N LEU A 15 7.63 4.55 4.30
CA LEU A 15 7.71 3.21 3.71
C LEU A 15 8.95 2.46 4.22
N ASP A 16 10.11 3.13 4.28
CA ASP A 16 11.36 2.53 4.76
C ASP A 16 11.27 2.08 6.23
N ASN A 17 10.69 2.92 7.10
CA ASN A 17 10.49 2.60 8.51
C ASN A 17 9.49 1.47 8.76
N HIS A 18 8.55 1.27 7.83
CA HIS A 18 7.54 0.22 7.92
C HIS A 18 7.95 -1.07 7.18
N CYS A 19 9.03 -1.05 6.40
CA CYS A 19 9.61 -2.24 5.79
C CYS A 19 10.23 -3.14 6.87
N GLU A 20 9.90 -4.43 6.84
CA GLU A 20 10.58 -5.45 7.65
C GLU A 20 12.02 -5.71 7.14
N GLU A 21 12.84 -6.40 7.94
CA GLU A 21 14.24 -6.68 7.56
C GLU A 21 14.32 -7.44 6.22
N GLY A 22 14.84 -6.78 5.18
CA GLY A 22 14.96 -7.34 3.83
C GLY A 22 13.71 -7.21 2.97
N GLN A 23 12.63 -6.61 3.47
CA GLN A 23 11.42 -6.31 2.72
C GLN A 23 11.64 -5.11 1.78
N SER A 24 11.19 -5.24 0.54
CA SER A 24 11.21 -4.13 -0.41
C SER A 24 9.97 -3.24 -0.24
N PRO A 25 10.03 -1.94 -0.59
CA PRO A 25 8.86 -1.07 -0.57
C PRO A 25 7.71 -1.56 -1.45
N GLU A 26 8.01 -2.30 -2.52
CA GLU A 26 7.01 -2.95 -3.38
C GLU A 26 6.18 -3.98 -2.59
N GLU A 27 6.84 -4.90 -1.89
CA GLU A 27 6.19 -5.91 -1.05
C GLU A 27 5.32 -5.26 0.05
N LEU A 28 5.82 -4.21 0.70
CA LEU A 28 5.04 -3.47 1.69
C LEU A 28 3.77 -2.85 1.07
N VAL A 29 3.87 -2.28 -0.13
CA VAL A 29 2.73 -1.70 -0.84
C VAL A 29 1.73 -2.78 -1.25
N GLU A 30 2.18 -3.95 -1.71
CA GLU A 30 1.30 -5.08 -2.01
C GLU A 30 0.55 -5.56 -0.77
N GLU A 31 1.23 -5.69 0.37
CA GLU A 31 0.58 -6.05 1.65
C GLU A 31 -0.46 -5.02 2.08
N LEU A 32 -0.14 -3.73 1.96
CA LEU A 32 -1.09 -2.65 2.26
C LEU A 32 -2.33 -2.73 1.36
N VAL A 33 -2.15 -2.95 0.05
CA VAL A 33 -3.25 -3.11 -0.90
C VAL A 33 -4.07 -4.35 -0.57
N ALA A 34 -3.43 -5.49 -0.29
CA ALA A 34 -4.11 -6.73 0.09
C ALA A 34 -4.91 -6.56 1.39
N MET A 35 -4.40 -5.79 2.35
CA MET A 35 -5.12 -5.40 3.56
C MET A 35 -6.35 -4.54 3.23
N TYR A 36 -6.20 -3.53 2.36
CA TYR A 36 -7.34 -2.75 1.85
C TYR A 36 -8.35 -3.58 1.05
N GLU A 37 -7.95 -4.60 0.30
CA GLU A 37 -8.88 -5.47 -0.45
C GLU A 37 -9.58 -6.48 0.47
N THR A 38 -8.86 -7.01 1.46
CA THR A 38 -9.39 -7.97 2.44
C THR A 38 -10.34 -7.29 3.42
N GLU A 39 -9.97 -6.12 3.94
CA GLU A 39 -10.83 -5.31 4.81
C GLU A 39 -11.85 -4.47 4.00
N GLY A 40 -11.60 -4.27 2.70
CA GLY A 40 -12.41 -3.48 1.77
C GLY A 40 -13.64 -4.17 1.21
N ALA A 41 -13.93 -5.41 1.60
CA ALA A 41 -15.31 -5.92 1.52
C ALA A 41 -16.31 -4.96 2.21
N PHE A 42 -15.84 -4.12 3.15
CA PHE A 42 -16.63 -3.11 3.83
C PHE A 42 -16.81 -1.77 3.07
N LEU A 43 -15.98 -1.48 2.05
CA LEU A 43 -16.07 -0.23 1.27
C LEU A 43 -17.06 -0.30 0.10
N GLN A 44 -17.55 -1.49 -0.27
CA GLN A 44 -18.59 -1.64 -1.30
C GLN A 44 -20.02 -1.37 -0.81
N GLU A 45 -20.29 -1.33 0.50
CA GLU A 45 -21.62 -1.00 1.02
C GLU A 45 -21.87 0.53 1.18
N GLY A 46 -20.87 1.36 0.87
CA GLY A 46 -20.95 2.83 0.98
C GLY A 46 -21.15 3.59 -0.33
N TYR A 47 -21.14 2.89 -1.47
CA TYR A 47 -21.47 3.44 -2.79
C TYR A 47 -22.56 2.58 -3.44
N SER A 48 -23.73 2.54 -2.82
CA SER A 48 -24.98 2.35 -3.55
C SER A 48 -25.88 3.53 -3.19
N GLU A 49 -26.07 4.39 -4.19
CA GLU A 49 -27.18 5.36 -4.24
C GLU A 49 -28.54 4.67 -4.12
#